data_AF-A0A968GSL1-F1
#
_entry.id   AF-A0A968GSL1-F1
#
_cell.length_a   1.000
_cell.length_b   1.000
_cell.length_c   1.000
_cell.angle_alpha   90.00
_cell.angle_beta   90.00
_cell.angle_gamma   90.00
#
_symmetry.space_group_name_H-M   'P 1'
#
loop_
_entity.id
_entity.type
_entity.pdbx_description
1 polymer ?
#
loop_
_entity_poly.entity_id
_entity_poly.type
_entity_poly.pdbx_seq_one_letter_code
_entity_poly.pdbx_strand_id
1 'polypeptide(L)'
;SSVLNSWWFTIFAASGVIFAAVYLLWMYQRVVFGEVKNEELKHELTDMNLREMIVMVPILVFIVWIGVYPSTFLKLTETSTQSILQQVGTFTIDLLK
;
A
#
# COMPACT_ATOMS: atom_id res chain seq x y z
N SER A 1 -15.13 -10.03 16.65
CA SER A 1 -16.37 -9.85 15.87
C SER A 1 -16.51 -11.02 14.90
N SER A 2 -17.71 -11.56 14.73
CA SER A 2 -17.96 -12.71 13.83
C SER A 2 -17.64 -12.39 12.36
N VAL A 3 -17.60 -11.10 12.00
CA VAL A 3 -17.22 -10.60 10.66
C VAL A 3 -15.72 -10.77 10.39
N LEU A 4 -14.84 -10.44 11.36
CA LEU A 4 -13.38 -10.56 11.18
C LEU A 4 -12.88 -12.01 11.19
N ASN A 5 -13.67 -12.95 11.74
CA ASN A 5 -13.33 -14.38 11.80
C ASN A 5 -13.99 -15.20 10.67
N SER A 6 -14.52 -14.53 9.63
CA SER A 6 -15.12 -15.21 8.48
C SER A 6 -14.07 -15.42 7.39
N TRP A 7 -13.80 -16.70 7.09
CA TRP A 7 -12.86 -17.15 6.07
C TRP A 7 -13.19 -16.61 4.66
N TRP A 8 -14.46 -16.30 4.39
CA TRP A 8 -14.91 -15.80 3.09
C TRP A 8 -14.30 -14.42 2.74
N PHE A 9 -14.16 -13.53 3.74
CA PHE A 9 -13.51 -12.23 3.53
C PHE A 9 -12.02 -12.36 3.29
N THR A 10 -11.35 -13.30 3.97
CA THR A 10 -9.93 -13.59 3.75
C THR A 10 -9.67 -14.05 2.32
N ILE A 11 -10.55 -14.88 1.76
CA ILE A 11 -10.44 -15.34 0.36
C ILE A 11 -10.52 -14.17 -0.62
N PHE A 12 -11.50 -13.28 -0.46
CA PHE A 12 -11.62 -12.10 -1.33
C PHE A 12 -10.45 -11.12 -1.19
N ALA A 13 -9.97 -10.91 0.04
CA ALA A 13 -8.80 -10.05 0.27
C ALA A 13 -7.55 -10.64 -0.41
N ALA A 14 -7.31 -11.94 -0.25
CA ALA A 14 -6.17 -12.63 -0.84
C ALA A 14 -6.23 -12.63 -2.37
N SER A 15 -7.40 -12.88 -2.97
CA SER A 15 -7.54 -12.82 -4.44
C SER A 15 -7.28 -11.42 -4.99
N GLY A 16 -7.72 -10.37 -4.28
CA GLY A 16 -7.39 -8.97 -4.61
C GLY A 16 -5.88 -8.71 -4.64
N VAL A 17 -5.13 -9.22 -3.66
CA VAL A 17 -3.66 -9.11 -3.63
C VAL A 17 -3.01 -9.82 -4.82
N ILE A 18 -3.51 -11.01 -5.19
CA ILE A 18 -3.01 -11.76 -6.35
C ILE A 18 -3.25 -10.96 -7.64
N PHE A 19 -4.46 -10.42 -7.84
CA PHE A 19 -4.76 -9.61 -9.03
C PHE A 19 -3.92 -8.34 -9.09
N ALA A 20 -3.66 -7.69 -7.96
CA ALA A 20 -2.77 -6.53 -7.90
C ALA A 20 -1.35 -6.89 -8.35
N ALA A 21 -0.81 -8.01 -7.86
CA ALA A 21 0.52 -8.48 -8.26
C ALA A 21 0.60 -8.83 -9.76
N VAL A 22 -0.39 -9.57 -10.28
CA VAL A 22 -0.46 -9.94 -11.70
C VAL A 22 -0.53 -8.70 -12.59
N TYR A 23 -1.35 -7.71 -12.23
CA TYR A 23 -1.46 -6.46 -12.98
C TYR A 23 -0.16 -5.67 -12.96
N LEU A 24 0.48 -5.53 -11.79
CA LEU A 24 1.76 -4.81 -11.67
C LEU A 24 2.86 -5.47 -12.49
N LEU A 25 2.95 -6.81 -12.48
CA LEU A 25 3.94 -7.54 -13.28
C LEU A 25 3.67 -7.41 -14.79
N TRP A 26 2.42 -7.57 -15.21
CA TRP A 26 2.05 -7.43 -16.62
C TRP A 26 2.27 -6.00 -17.14
N MET A 27 1.93 -5.00 -16.34
CA MET A 27 2.17 -3.59 -16.65
C MET A 27 3.66 -3.30 -16.73
N TYR A 28 4.44 -3.71 -15.72
CA TYR A 28 5.89 -3.51 -15.71
C TYR A 28 6.55 -4.12 -16.95
N GLN A 29 6.15 -5.34 -17.31
CA GLN A 29 6.67 -5.99 -18.51
C GLN A 29 6.38 -5.18 -19.78
N ARG A 30 5.17 -4.64 -19.92
CA ARG A 30 4.79 -3.84 -21.10
C ARG A 30 5.42 -2.46 -21.14
N VAL A 31 5.60 -1.81 -19.99
CA VAL A 31 6.13 -0.45 -19.89
C VAL A 31 7.65 -0.44 -20.07
N VAL A 32 8.35 -1.42 -19.48
CA VAL A 32 9.82 -1.46 -19.49
C VAL A 32 10.38 -2.27 -20.66
N PHE A 33 9.76 -3.40 -21.01
CA PHE A 33 10.26 -4.31 -22.06
C PHE A 33 9.43 -4.28 -23.35
N GLY A 34 8.36 -3.47 -23.41
CA GLY A 34 7.54 -3.34 -24.61
C GLY A 34 8.21 -2.47 -25.67
N GLU A 35 7.88 -2.70 -26.94
CA GLU A 35 8.33 -1.85 -28.04
C GLU A 35 7.70 -0.46 -27.97
N VAL A 36 8.51 0.58 -28.17
CA VAL A 36 8.05 1.98 -28.19
C VAL A 36 7.24 2.20 -29.48
N LYS A 37 5.91 2.21 -29.34
CA LYS A 37 4.97 2.34 -30.47
C LYS A 37 4.86 3.76 -31.03
N ASN A 38 5.34 4.77 -30.31
CA ASN A 38 5.29 6.16 -30.74
C ASN A 38 6.70 6.62 -31.15
N GLU A 39 6.90 6.90 -32.44
CA GLU A 39 8.19 7.27 -33.01
C GLU A 39 8.73 8.60 -32.45
N GLU A 40 7.85 9.52 -32.00
CA GLU A 40 8.24 10.78 -31.34
C GLU A 40 8.91 10.54 -29.97
N LEU A 41 8.45 9.53 -29.22
CA LEU A 41 9.01 9.18 -27.90
C LEU A 41 10.39 8.52 -27.99
N LYS A 42 10.78 7.95 -29.14
CA LYS A 42 12.10 7.33 -29.29
C LYS A 42 13.25 8.35 -29.23
N HIS A 43 12.99 9.61 -29.59
CA HIS A 43 14.02 10.63 -29.73
C HIS A 43 13.99 11.72 -28.64
N GLU A 44 12.87 11.85 -27.90
CA GLU A 44 12.67 12.93 -26.91
C GLU A 44 12.69 12.47 -25.44
N LEU A 45 12.80 11.18 -25.16
CA LEU A 45 12.92 10.68 -23.77
C LEU A 45 14.28 11.09 -23.20
N THR A 46 14.27 12.20 -22.46
CA THR A 46 15.43 12.66 -21.69
C THR A 46 15.49 11.87 -20.38
N ASP A 47 16.68 11.40 -20.01
CA ASP A 47 16.90 10.72 -18.74
C ASP A 47 16.53 11.61 -17.55
N MET A 48 16.17 10.98 -16.44
CA MET A 48 15.74 11.69 -15.23
C MET A 48 16.79 12.70 -14.76
N ASN A 49 16.35 13.94 -14.55
CA ASN A 49 17.21 15.01 -14.07
C ASN A 49 17.50 14.83 -12.56
N LEU A 50 18.63 15.34 -12.07
CA LEU A 50 19.04 15.27 -10.67
C LEU A 50 17.96 15.80 -9.72
N ARG A 51 17.20 16.82 -10.15
CA ARG A 51 16.08 17.37 -9.38
C ARG A 51 14.95 16.35 -9.17
N GLU A 52 14.63 15.56 -10.20
CA GLU A 52 13.58 14.54 -10.13
C GLU A 52 14.03 13.37 -9.25
N MET A 53 15.32 13.00 -9.34
CA MET A 53 15.90 11.97 -8.49
C MET A 53 15.88 12.36 -7.01
N ILE A 54 16.18 13.62 -6.67
CA ILE A 54 16.12 14.12 -5.28
C ILE A 54 14.69 14.03 -4.72
N VAL A 55 13.65 14.15 -5.55
CA VAL A 55 12.25 14.01 -5.11
C VAL A 55 11.87 12.53 -4.94
N MET A 56 12.36 11.65 -5.80
CA MET A 56 12.05 10.21 -5.75
C MET A 56 12.76 9.48 -4.61
N VAL A 57 14.01 9.86 -4.30
CA VAL A 57 14.83 9.17 -3.28
C VAL A 57 14.19 9.14 -1.88
N PRO A 58 13.67 10.26 -1.32
CA PRO A 58 13.01 10.25 -0.02
C PRO A 58 11.81 9.29 0.04
N ILE A 59 11.02 9.22 -1.03
CA ILE A 59 9.86 8.32 -1.11
C ILE A 59 10.33 6.87 -1.02
N LEU A 60 11.37 6.50 -1.78
CA LEU A 60 11.95 5.16 -1.73
C LEU A 60 12.51 4.83 -0.34
N VAL A 61 13.17 5.79 0.30
CA VAL A 61 13.68 5.62 1.68
C VAL A 61 12.54 5.33 2.64
N PHE A 62 11.42 6.05 2.55
CA PHE A 62 10.25 5.78 3.40
C PHE A 62 9.61 4.41 3.12
N ILE A 63 9.49 4.01 1.85
CA ILE A 63 8.95 2.69 1.50
C ILE A 63 9.80 1.57 2.13
N VAL A 64 11.13 1.66 1.99
CA VAL A 64 12.05 0.67 2.56
C VAL A 64 12.01 0.71 4.10
N TRP A 65 12.00 1.90 4.69
CA TRP A 65 11.96 2.05 6.14
C TRP A 65 10.68 1.45 6.74
N ILE A 66 9.51 1.78 6.19
CA ILE A 66 8.23 1.22 6.64
C ILE A 66 8.22 -0.30 6.47
N GLY A 67 8.78 -0.83 5.37
CA GLY A 67 8.86 -2.26 5.12
C GLY A 67 9.75 -3.01 6.11
N VAL A 68 10.94 -2.47 6.42
CA VAL A 68 11.91 -3.12 7.32
C VAL A 68 11.55 -2.93 8.79
N TYR A 69 11.07 -1.75 9.18
CA TYR A 69 10.72 -1.43 10.57
C TYR A 69 9.37 -0.70 10.65
N PRO A 70 8.24 -1.42 10.56
CA PRO A 70 6.91 -0.81 10.60
C PRO A 70 6.54 -0.29 12.01
N SER A 71 7.21 -0.77 13.06
CA SER A 71 6.82 -0.48 14.44
C SER A 71 6.96 0.99 14.85
N THR A 72 7.83 1.77 14.19
CA THR A 72 7.90 3.24 14.36
C THR A 72 6.55 3.89 14.09
N PHE A 73 5.87 3.45 13.04
CA PHE A 73 4.58 4.00 12.62
C PHE A 73 3.42 3.39 13.42
N LEU A 74 3.45 2.08 13.68
CA LEU A 74 2.38 1.41 14.42
C LEU A 74 2.25 1.91 15.87
N LYS A 75 3.37 2.19 16.57
CA LYS A 75 3.35 2.70 17.95
C LYS A 75 2.73 4.10 18.04
N LEU A 76 2.85 4.93 17.00
CA LEU A 76 2.22 6.24 16.95
C LEU A 76 0.69 6.13 16.87
N THR A 77 0.18 5.12 16.17
CA THR A 77 -1.27 4.90 16.01
C THR A 77 -1.89 4.09 17.15
N GLU A 78 -1.08 3.31 17.88
CA GLU A 78 -1.54 2.41 18.93
C GLU A 78 -2.38 3.09 20.00
N THR A 79 -1.96 4.26 20.51
CA THR A 79 -2.69 5.01 21.54
C THR A 79 -4.08 5.43 21.06
N SER A 80 -4.17 5.99 19.86
CA SER A 80 -5.43 6.38 19.22
C SER A 80 -6.35 5.18 18.98
N THR A 81 -5.79 4.05 18.51
CA THR A 81 -6.57 2.82 18.30
C THR A 81 -7.09 2.25 19.63
N GLN A 82 -6.28 2.25 20.69
CA GLN A 82 -6.70 1.78 22.01
C GLN A 82 -7.83 2.65 22.58
N SER A 83 -7.76 3.98 22.45
CA SER A 83 -8.86 4.87 22.88
C SER A 83 -10.16 4.58 22.15
N ILE A 84 -10.11 4.32 20.82
CA ILE A 84 -11.30 3.97 20.04
C ILE A 84 -11.86 2.61 20.48
N LEU A 85 -11.01 1.62 20.71
CA LEU A 85 -11.43 0.29 21.17
C LEU A 85 -12.12 0.36 22.54
N GLN A 86 -11.61 1.19 23.45
CA GLN A 86 -12.23 1.42 24.76
C GLN A 86 -13.61 2.08 24.62
N GLN A 87 -13.76 3.11 23.78
CA GLN A 87 -15.06 3.77 23.55
C GLN A 87 -16.10 2.82 22.96
N VAL A 88 -15.72 2.03 21.95
CA VAL A 88 -16.61 1.03 21.33
C VAL A 88 -16.99 -0.07 22.33
N GLY A 89 -16.03 -0.51 23.16
CA GLY A 89 -16.28 -1.48 24.22
C GLY A 89 -17.30 -0.99 25.26
N THR A 90 -17.12 0.24 25.76
CA THR A 90 -18.05 0.85 26.73
C THR A 90 -19.45 1.04 26.13
N PHE A 91 -19.55 1.57 24.91
CA PHE A 91 -20.84 1.75 24.22
C PHE A 91 -21.61 0.43 24.04
N THR A 92 -20.90 -0.65 23.73
CA THR A 92 -21.52 -1.99 23.58
C THR A 92 -22.04 -2.52 24.92
N ILE A 93 -21.35 -2.24 26.03
CA ILE A 93 -21.75 -2.66 27.39
C ILE A 93 -22.99 -1.88 27.85
N ASP A 94 -23.09 -0.59 27.54
CA ASP A 94 -24.24 0.25 27.91
C ASP A 94 -25.50 -0.07 27.10
N LEU A 95 -25.37 -0.55 25.86
CA LEU A 95 -26.51 -1.01 25.05
C LEU A 95 -27.05 -2.39 25.44
N LEU A 96 -26.27 -3.18 26.20
CA LEU A 96 -26.63 -4.51 26.67
C LEU A 96 -27.13 -4.53 28.12
N LYS A 97 -27.18 -3.36 28.78
CA LYS A 97 -27.83 -3.13 30.07
C LYS A 97 -29.17 -2.42 29.85
#